data_AF-A0A3D4YED6-F1
#
_entry.id   AF-A0A3D4YED6-F1
#
_cell.length_a   1.000
_cell.length_b   1.000
_cell.length_c   1.000
_cell.angle_alpha   90.00
_cell.angle_beta   90.00
_cell.angle_gamma   90.00
#
_symmetry.space_group_name_H-M   'P 1'
#
loop_
_entity.id
_entity.type
_entity.pdbx_description
1 polymer ?
#
loop_
_entity_poly.entity_id
_entity_poly.type
_entity_poly.pdbx_seq_one_letter_code
_entity_poly.pdbx_strand_id
1 'polypeptide(L)'
;MNLYNEMVIFFTYAYTQSLLWITTYILDLYFLLQAFCFMGIIYALRKLRKTIKLFGDKHISQRFLSPLTQTITIPYDEIFFIIMLPFTIHIISEIIFLVGGKINFFSVLTPLSMAWSVIRLFQNIFDNSKIGRLIAWMIWGVAALNISGYEKDTVKVLKGISLNVGSYKITLFSVVESVLVFTFVFWIAALLVEFVKKKLQMSKKINASEKVLAIKALKFLIFGIAGLYALNLIGIDITTITVLSGAIGLGLGFGLQKIVSNFISGIILLLDKSIKPGDIIAFGDSFGQVKNLEARYVSIEALDGKKILIPNEFLITNQVENWSFGNNRVCMGIPVGVSYQEDIEKIKEMMIDIASKNTEVLSDPPPRVFLRAFGESTINLELRAWIEDP
;
A
#
# COMPACT_ATOMS: atom_id res chain seq x y z
N MET A 1 -24.50 59.52 -48.94
CA MET A 1 -23.71 60.11 -47.84
C MET A 1 -23.59 59.19 -46.61
N ASN A 2 -23.82 57.87 -46.68
CA ASN A 2 -24.32 57.16 -45.49
C ASN A 2 -23.78 55.74 -45.22
N LEU A 3 -22.49 55.47 -45.46
CA LEU A 3 -21.87 54.20 -45.02
C LEU A 3 -20.42 54.39 -44.59
N TYR A 4 -19.69 55.24 -45.32
CA TYR A 4 -18.35 55.68 -44.93
C TYR A 4 -18.37 56.43 -43.58
N ASN A 5 -19.28 57.39 -43.39
CA ASN A 5 -19.41 58.10 -42.12
C ASN A 5 -19.82 57.17 -40.96
N GLU A 6 -20.71 56.20 -41.19
CA GLU A 6 -21.11 55.23 -40.16
C GLU A 6 -19.95 54.30 -39.77
N MET A 7 -19.15 53.82 -40.74
CA MET A 7 -17.94 53.05 -40.44
C MET A 7 -16.92 53.88 -39.66
N VAL A 8 -16.67 55.13 -40.06
CA VAL A 8 -15.72 56.01 -39.35
C VAL A 8 -16.18 56.26 -37.91
N ILE A 9 -17.48 56.50 -37.69
CA ILE A 9 -18.04 56.64 -36.33
C ILE A 9 -17.89 55.35 -35.53
N PHE A 10 -18.20 54.19 -36.12
CA PHE A 10 -18.06 52.89 -35.47
C PHE A 10 -16.60 52.61 -35.08
N PHE A 11 -15.65 52.78 -36.00
CA PHE A 11 -14.23 52.54 -35.72
C PHE A 11 -13.66 53.52 -34.71
N THR A 12 -14.08 54.79 -34.76
CA THR A 12 -13.64 55.81 -33.79
C THR A 12 -14.20 55.51 -32.40
N TYR A 13 -15.46 55.08 -32.32
CA TYR A 13 -16.09 54.65 -31.08
C TYR A 13 -15.43 53.38 -30.52
N ALA A 14 -15.22 52.36 -31.35
CA ALA A 14 -14.53 51.14 -30.95
C ALA A 14 -13.09 51.42 -30.48
N TYR A 15 -12.37 52.31 -31.18
CA TYR A 15 -11.04 52.74 -30.81
C TYR A 15 -11.04 53.47 -29.46
N THR A 16 -11.91 54.47 -29.28
CA THR A 16 -11.99 55.23 -28.03
C THR A 16 -12.41 54.37 -26.85
N GLN A 17 -13.38 53.46 -27.03
CA GLN A 17 -13.78 52.50 -25.99
C GLN A 17 -12.65 51.51 -25.67
N SER A 18 -11.94 51.00 -26.67
CA SER A 18 -10.76 50.15 -26.47
C SER A 18 -9.67 50.90 -25.70
N LEU A 19 -9.39 52.15 -26.06
CA LEU A 19 -8.37 52.97 -25.41
C LEU A 19 -8.74 53.29 -23.96
N LEU A 20 -10.01 53.63 -23.71
CA LEU A 20 -10.56 53.83 -22.37
C LEU A 20 -10.45 52.55 -21.54
N TRP A 21 -10.75 51.39 -22.13
CA TRP A 21 -10.63 50.11 -21.44
C TRP A 21 -9.16 49.77 -21.12
N ILE A 22 -8.25 49.97 -22.07
CA ILE A 22 -6.81 49.76 -21.86
C ILE A 22 -6.29 50.68 -20.74
N THR A 23 -6.66 51.96 -20.76
CA THR A 23 -6.19 52.91 -19.73
C THR A 23 -6.80 52.64 -18.36
N THR A 24 -8.05 52.18 -18.31
CA THR A 24 -8.78 51.93 -17.05
C THR A 24 -8.41 50.58 -16.41
N TYR A 25 -8.10 49.55 -17.20
CA TYR A 25 -7.92 48.19 -16.69
C TYR A 25 -6.51 47.62 -16.86
N ILE A 26 -5.74 48.06 -17.87
CA ILE A 26 -4.39 47.53 -18.16
C ILE A 26 -3.30 48.49 -17.70
N LEU A 27 -3.39 49.78 -18.05
CA LEU A 27 -2.43 50.80 -17.64
C LEU A 27 -2.75 51.40 -16.26
N ASP A 28 -3.71 50.81 -15.55
CA ASP A 28 -3.99 51.15 -14.16
C ASP A 28 -2.76 50.85 -13.29
N LEU A 29 -2.43 51.77 -12.38
CA LEU A 29 -1.27 51.64 -11.51
C LEU A 29 -1.32 50.35 -10.69
N TYR A 30 -2.52 49.95 -10.24
CA TYR A 30 -2.73 48.70 -9.52
C TYR A 30 -2.42 47.48 -10.38
N PHE A 31 -2.80 47.49 -11.65
CA PHE A 31 -2.51 46.39 -12.58
C PHE A 31 -1.00 46.25 -12.81
N LEU A 32 -0.30 47.37 -13.08
CA LEU A 32 1.14 47.38 -13.29
C LEU A 32 1.91 46.91 -12.04
N LEU A 33 1.49 47.35 -10.86
CA LEU A 33 2.10 46.94 -9.59
C LEU A 33 1.87 45.44 -9.32
N GLN A 34 0.67 44.92 -9.62
CA GLN A 34 0.37 43.50 -9.51
C GLN A 34 1.17 42.64 -10.51
N ALA A 35 1.33 43.11 -11.75
CA ALA A 35 2.17 42.45 -12.74
C ALA A 35 3.65 42.40 -12.29
N PHE A 36 4.15 43.48 -11.70
CA PHE A 36 5.50 43.52 -11.11
C PHE A 36 5.62 42.54 -9.93
N CYS A 37 4.65 42.53 -9.01
CA CYS A 37 4.59 41.56 -7.93
C CYS A 37 4.60 40.12 -8.45
N PHE A 38 3.86 39.83 -9.52
CA PHE A 38 3.84 38.50 -10.14
C PHE A 38 5.20 38.08 -10.72
N MET A 39 5.91 38.98 -11.40
CA MET A 39 7.28 38.71 -11.84
C MET A 39 8.20 38.42 -10.64
N GLY A 40 8.02 39.15 -9.54
CA GLY A 40 8.69 38.91 -8.26
C GLY A 40 8.39 37.52 -7.68
N ILE A 41 7.12 37.09 -7.68
CA ILE A 41 6.68 35.75 -7.24
C ILE A 41 7.38 34.67 -8.08
N ILE A 42 7.35 34.80 -9.42
CA ILE A 42 8.00 33.84 -10.31
C ILE A 42 9.51 33.78 -10.03
N TYR A 43 10.16 34.92 -9.89
CA TYR A 43 11.59 34.99 -9.60
C TYR A 43 11.92 34.31 -8.26
N ALA A 44 11.18 34.63 -7.20
CA ALA A 44 11.35 34.06 -5.88
C ALA A 44 11.13 32.53 -5.88
N LEU A 45 10.04 32.06 -6.48
CA LEU A 45 9.75 30.63 -6.60
C LEU A 45 10.77 29.89 -7.45
N ARG A 46 11.29 30.49 -8.53
CA ARG A 46 12.40 29.90 -9.32
C ARG A 46 13.69 29.81 -8.53
N LYS A 47 14.00 30.81 -7.71
CA LYS A 47 15.17 30.78 -6.81
C LYS A 47 15.00 29.70 -5.74
N LEU A 48 13.83 29.63 -5.10
CA LEU A 48 13.51 28.62 -4.09
C LEU A 48 13.51 27.20 -4.67
N ARG A 49 12.99 27.02 -5.90
CA ARG A 49 13.04 25.76 -6.64
C ARG A 49 14.47 25.23 -6.76
N LYS A 50 15.45 26.09 -7.10
CA LYS A 50 16.87 25.69 -7.15
C LYS A 50 17.38 25.22 -5.79
N THR A 51 17.02 25.91 -4.70
CA THR A 51 17.41 25.52 -3.34
C THR A 51 16.79 24.19 -2.94
N ILE A 52 15.50 23.99 -3.23
CA ILE A 52 14.81 22.72 -2.94
C ILE A 52 15.44 21.57 -3.70
N LYS A 53 15.82 21.78 -4.97
CA LYS A 53 16.55 20.78 -5.76
C LYS A 53 17.89 20.43 -5.10
N LEU A 54 18.69 21.42 -4.71
CA LEU A 54 19.98 21.16 -4.05
C LEU A 54 19.81 20.46 -2.68
N PHE A 55 18.80 20.85 -1.91
CA PHE A 55 18.50 20.24 -0.62
C PHE A 55 17.98 18.82 -0.78
N GLY A 56 17.08 18.60 -1.73
CA GLY A 56 16.51 17.30 -2.05
C GLY A 56 17.57 16.32 -2.50
N ASP A 57 18.43 16.70 -3.43
CA ASP A 57 19.50 15.82 -3.92
C ASP A 57 20.50 15.45 -2.81
N LYS A 58 20.65 16.29 -1.77
CA LYS A 58 21.61 16.11 -0.67
C LYS A 58 21.04 15.41 0.57
N HIS A 59 19.78 15.66 0.95
CA HIS A 59 19.18 15.22 2.22
C HIS A 59 17.94 14.34 2.06
N ILE A 60 17.20 14.49 0.96
CA ILE A 60 16.10 13.57 0.67
C ILE A 60 16.76 12.29 0.17
N SER A 61 16.81 11.29 1.05
CA SER A 61 17.39 10.01 0.67
C SER A 61 16.75 9.54 -0.65
N GLN A 62 17.58 9.13 -1.60
CA GLN A 62 17.15 8.39 -2.80
C GLN A 62 16.39 7.09 -2.45
N ARG A 63 16.07 6.83 -1.18
CA ARG A 63 15.32 5.68 -0.70
C ARG A 63 13.84 5.99 -0.46
N PHE A 64 13.51 7.23 -0.08
CA PHE A 64 12.15 7.61 0.33
C PHE A 64 11.34 8.22 -0.82
N LEU A 65 11.97 9.11 -1.60
CA LEU A 65 11.31 9.81 -2.71
C LEU A 65 11.73 9.29 -4.09
N SER A 66 12.74 8.43 -4.22
CA SER A 66 13.07 7.82 -5.53
C SER A 66 11.94 7.04 -6.17
N PRO A 67 11.07 6.32 -5.43
CA PRO A 67 9.93 5.67 -6.08
C PRO A 67 8.97 6.72 -6.62
N LEU A 68 8.87 7.89 -5.99
CA LEU A 68 7.98 8.98 -6.37
C LEU A 68 8.53 9.79 -7.56
N THR A 69 9.84 10.08 -7.56
CA THR A 69 10.54 10.80 -8.66
C THR A 69 10.83 9.93 -9.88
N GLN A 70 10.86 8.60 -9.70
CA GLN A 70 10.86 7.69 -10.84
C GLN A 70 9.43 7.45 -11.33
N THR A 71 8.40 7.49 -10.47
CA THR A 71 6.96 7.34 -10.82
C THR A 71 6.42 8.49 -11.61
N ILE A 72 6.59 9.68 -11.06
CA ILE A 72 6.25 10.93 -11.70
C ILE A 72 7.54 11.38 -12.38
N THR A 73 7.57 11.35 -13.72
CA THR A 73 8.67 11.90 -14.54
C THR A 73 8.98 13.36 -14.22
N ILE A 74 8.09 14.06 -13.52
CA ILE A 74 8.30 15.40 -12.98
C ILE A 74 9.20 15.32 -11.75
N PRO A 75 10.37 15.98 -11.76
CA PRO A 75 11.23 16.03 -10.59
C PRO A 75 10.55 16.82 -9.46
N TYR A 76 10.86 16.50 -8.20
CA TYR A 76 10.15 17.04 -7.03
C TYR A 76 10.21 18.58 -6.93
N ASP A 77 11.27 19.20 -7.44
CA ASP A 77 11.41 20.65 -7.54
C ASP A 77 10.38 21.26 -8.51
N GLU A 78 10.01 20.53 -9.55
CA GLU A 78 8.97 20.92 -10.48
C GLU A 78 7.57 20.68 -9.92
N ILE A 79 7.33 19.57 -9.20
CA ILE A 79 6.07 19.36 -8.46
C ILE A 79 5.86 20.51 -7.47
N PHE A 80 6.90 20.86 -6.70
CA PHE A 80 6.88 22.01 -5.80
C PHE A 80 6.48 23.28 -6.54
N PHE A 81 7.12 23.57 -7.67
CA PHE A 81 6.81 24.78 -8.44
C PHE A 81 5.37 24.78 -8.97
N ILE A 82 4.88 23.63 -9.46
CA ILE A 82 3.53 23.47 -9.97
C ILE A 82 2.48 23.73 -8.88
N ILE A 83 2.71 23.26 -7.65
CA ILE A 83 1.76 23.45 -6.55
C ILE A 83 1.87 24.86 -5.96
N MET A 84 3.09 25.35 -5.74
CA MET A 84 3.32 26.61 -5.02
C MET A 84 2.99 27.85 -5.84
N LEU A 85 3.10 27.80 -7.16
CA LEU A 85 2.76 28.93 -8.02
C LEU A 85 1.28 29.37 -7.85
N PRO A 86 0.26 28.55 -8.11
CA PRO A 86 -1.14 28.96 -7.91
C PRO A 86 -1.46 29.25 -6.44
N PHE A 87 -0.84 28.52 -5.50
CA PHE A 87 -1.06 28.73 -4.07
C PHE A 87 -0.60 30.12 -3.61
N THR A 88 0.60 30.54 -4.01
CA THR A 88 1.13 31.87 -3.68
C THR A 88 0.36 32.99 -4.37
N ILE A 89 -0.04 32.80 -5.63
CA ILE A 89 -0.91 33.73 -6.37
C ILE A 89 -2.24 33.91 -5.62
N HIS A 90 -2.87 32.82 -5.18
CA HIS A 90 -4.14 32.86 -4.45
C HIS A 90 -4.01 33.56 -3.10
N ILE A 91 -3.00 33.22 -2.29
CA ILE A 91 -2.74 33.88 -1.01
C ILE A 91 -2.54 35.38 -1.19
N ILE A 92 -1.73 35.79 -2.16
CA ILE A 92 -1.45 37.21 -2.39
C ILE A 92 -2.70 37.93 -2.90
N SER A 93 -3.49 37.30 -3.78
CA SER A 93 -4.78 37.81 -4.21
C SER A 93 -5.72 38.06 -3.03
N GLU A 94 -5.81 37.09 -2.10
CA GLU A 94 -6.67 37.18 -0.91
C GLU A 94 -6.19 38.28 0.04
N ILE A 95 -4.89 38.40 0.26
CA ILE A 95 -4.30 39.48 1.08
C ILE A 95 -4.63 40.86 0.49
N ILE A 96 -4.47 41.02 -0.84
CA ILE A 96 -4.80 42.29 -1.51
C ILE A 96 -6.28 42.63 -1.34
N PHE A 97 -7.16 41.63 -1.51
CA PHE A 97 -8.59 41.78 -1.33
C PHE A 97 -8.96 42.21 0.10
N LEU A 98 -8.35 41.58 1.12
CA LEU A 98 -8.59 41.89 2.53
C LEU A 98 -8.17 43.31 2.92
N VAL A 99 -7.14 43.86 2.27
CA VAL A 99 -6.68 45.25 2.47
C VAL A 99 -7.51 46.25 1.64
N GLY A 100 -8.56 45.80 0.94
CA GLY A 100 -9.43 46.63 0.12
C GLY A 100 -8.82 47.03 -1.23
N GLY A 101 -7.76 46.34 -1.66
CA GLY A 101 -7.14 46.54 -2.96
C GLY A 101 -7.97 45.95 -4.11
N LYS A 102 -7.94 46.60 -5.27
CA LYS A 102 -8.49 46.02 -6.51
C LYS A 102 -7.65 44.81 -6.93
N ILE A 103 -8.26 43.73 -7.39
CA ILE A 103 -7.56 42.46 -7.75
C ILE A 103 -7.59 42.15 -9.26
N ASN A 104 -7.72 43.17 -10.12
CA ASN A 104 -7.97 42.99 -11.57
C ASN A 104 -6.99 42.05 -12.28
N PHE A 105 -5.70 42.06 -11.93
CA PHE A 105 -4.72 41.15 -12.52
C PHE A 105 -4.82 39.74 -11.90
N PHE A 106 -4.90 39.68 -10.57
CA PHE A 106 -4.90 38.42 -9.82
C PHE A 106 -6.20 37.62 -9.97
N SER A 107 -7.33 38.26 -10.25
CA SER A 107 -8.60 37.61 -10.56
C SER A 107 -8.53 36.77 -11.84
N VAL A 108 -7.70 37.18 -12.81
CA VAL A 108 -7.44 36.40 -14.03
C VAL A 108 -6.35 35.37 -13.80
N LEU A 109 -5.30 35.76 -13.08
CA LEU A 109 -4.11 34.93 -12.92
C LEU A 109 -4.34 33.69 -12.03
N THR A 110 -5.18 33.82 -11.00
CA THR A 110 -5.50 32.72 -10.08
C THR A 110 -6.11 31.51 -10.81
N PRO A 111 -7.23 31.64 -11.56
CA PRO A 111 -7.80 30.50 -12.29
C PRO A 111 -6.89 29.97 -13.40
N LEU A 112 -6.15 30.83 -14.12
CA LEU A 112 -5.19 30.38 -15.14
C LEU A 112 -4.05 29.55 -14.54
N SER A 113 -3.48 30.00 -13.43
CA SER A 113 -2.39 29.28 -12.76
C SER A 113 -2.87 27.95 -12.18
N MET A 114 -4.08 27.92 -11.60
CA MET A 114 -4.68 26.68 -11.08
C MET A 114 -4.96 25.69 -12.20
N ALA A 115 -5.57 26.14 -13.30
CA ALA A 115 -5.82 25.32 -14.49
C ALA A 115 -4.52 24.73 -15.05
N TRP A 116 -3.51 25.57 -15.24
CA TRP A 116 -2.19 25.14 -15.70
C TRP A 116 -1.58 24.07 -14.77
N SER A 117 -1.67 24.27 -13.46
CA SER A 117 -1.11 23.33 -12.48
C SER A 117 -1.81 21.97 -12.52
N VAL A 118 -3.15 21.96 -12.52
CA VAL A 118 -3.93 20.71 -12.62
C VAL A 118 -3.62 19.98 -13.93
N ILE A 119 -3.59 20.70 -15.06
CA ILE A 119 -3.28 20.12 -16.37
C ILE A 119 -1.89 19.51 -16.39
N ARG A 120 -0.88 20.21 -15.86
CA ARG A 120 0.51 19.75 -15.87
C ARG A 120 0.71 18.51 -14.99
N LEU A 121 0.03 18.43 -13.85
CA LEU A 121 0.01 17.23 -13.01
C LEU A 121 -0.71 16.06 -13.71
N PHE A 122 -1.79 16.36 -14.46
CA PHE A 122 -2.61 15.35 -15.13
C PHE A 122 -1.94 14.74 -16.36
N GLN A 123 -1.43 15.58 -17.26
CA GLN A 123 -0.79 15.17 -18.52
C GLN A 123 0.44 14.27 -18.30
N ASN A 124 1.07 14.36 -17.13
CA ASN A 124 2.24 13.54 -16.82
C ASN A 124 1.95 12.05 -16.64
N ILE A 125 0.70 11.68 -16.34
CA ILE A 125 0.30 10.28 -16.15
C ILE A 125 -0.33 9.73 -17.43
N PHE A 126 -1.14 10.56 -18.08
CA PHE A 126 -1.89 10.20 -19.27
C PHE A 126 -1.15 10.69 -20.52
N ASP A 127 0.06 10.17 -20.71
CA ASP A 127 0.96 10.52 -21.81
C ASP A 127 0.21 10.58 -23.15
N ASN A 128 0.14 11.79 -23.71
CA ASN A 128 -0.42 12.13 -25.04
C ASN A 128 -1.79 11.53 -25.43
N SER A 129 -2.59 11.09 -24.45
CA SER A 129 -3.87 10.45 -24.71
C SER A 129 -4.92 11.46 -25.20
N LYS A 130 -5.85 11.02 -26.06
CA LYS A 130 -7.01 11.84 -26.47
C LYS A 130 -7.81 12.34 -25.25
N ILE A 131 -7.90 11.51 -24.21
CA ILE A 131 -8.59 11.79 -22.95
C ILE A 131 -7.90 12.93 -22.18
N GLY A 132 -6.57 12.90 -22.07
CA GLY A 132 -5.82 13.97 -21.40
C GLY A 132 -5.99 15.34 -22.08
N ARG A 133 -6.07 15.37 -23.41
CA ARG A 133 -6.38 16.61 -24.15
C ARG A 133 -7.80 17.11 -23.90
N LEU A 134 -8.79 16.22 -23.92
CA LEU A 134 -10.19 16.59 -23.61
C LEU A 134 -10.31 17.20 -22.20
N ILE A 135 -9.65 16.58 -21.21
CA ILE A 135 -9.64 17.08 -19.84
C ILE A 135 -8.96 18.44 -19.72
N ALA A 136 -7.84 18.64 -20.41
CA ALA A 136 -7.19 19.95 -20.44
C ALA A 136 -8.10 21.04 -21.04
N TRP A 137 -8.82 20.74 -22.12
CA TRP A 137 -9.81 21.66 -22.69
C TRP A 137 -10.96 21.97 -21.73
N MET A 138 -11.47 20.96 -20.99
CA MET A 138 -12.50 21.18 -19.97
C MET A 138 -12.00 22.10 -18.85
N ILE A 139 -10.79 21.86 -18.32
CA ILE A 139 -10.19 22.68 -17.27
C ILE A 139 -9.99 24.12 -17.75
N TRP A 140 -9.48 24.31 -18.97
CA TRP A 140 -9.37 25.64 -19.56
C TRP A 140 -10.73 26.32 -19.75
N GLY A 141 -11.75 25.56 -20.14
CA GLY A 141 -13.13 26.06 -20.25
C GLY A 141 -13.66 26.56 -18.90
N VAL A 142 -13.46 25.80 -17.83
CA VAL A 142 -13.85 26.20 -16.47
C VAL A 142 -13.11 27.48 -16.04
N ALA A 143 -11.80 27.56 -16.29
CA ALA A 143 -11.02 28.76 -16.00
C ALA A 143 -11.52 29.98 -16.80
N ALA A 144 -11.83 29.82 -18.09
CA ALA A 144 -12.37 30.88 -18.92
C ALA A 144 -13.75 31.36 -18.45
N LEU A 145 -14.62 30.46 -18.00
CA LEU A 145 -15.92 30.79 -17.42
C LEU A 145 -15.79 31.55 -16.10
N ASN A 146 -14.84 31.16 -15.26
CA ASN A 146 -14.55 31.86 -14.01
C ASN A 146 -14.01 33.28 -14.29
N ILE A 147 -13.07 33.42 -15.22
CA ILE A 147 -12.48 34.72 -15.63
C ILE A 147 -13.53 35.66 -16.24
N SER A 148 -14.42 35.12 -17.09
CA SER A 148 -15.46 35.91 -17.74
C SER A 148 -16.64 36.25 -16.85
N GLY A 149 -16.70 35.71 -15.62
CA GLY A 149 -17.77 35.95 -14.65
C GLY A 149 -19.07 35.20 -14.93
N TYR A 150 -19.17 34.44 -16.02
CA TYR A 150 -20.37 33.68 -16.41
C TYR A 150 -20.48 32.29 -15.77
N GLU A 151 -19.60 31.96 -14.81
CA GLU A 151 -19.63 30.69 -14.08
C GLU A 151 -21.03 30.40 -13.49
N LYS A 152 -21.59 31.37 -12.75
CA LYS A 152 -22.87 31.19 -12.05
C LYS A 152 -24.03 30.96 -13.02
N ASP A 153 -24.06 31.73 -14.12
CA ASP A 153 -25.09 31.60 -15.15
C ASP A 153 -24.97 30.27 -15.90
N THR A 154 -23.74 29.85 -16.20
CA THR A 154 -23.47 28.56 -16.85
C THR A 154 -23.91 27.40 -15.96
N VAL A 155 -23.57 27.44 -14.67
CA VAL A 155 -24.01 26.42 -13.70
C VAL A 155 -25.54 26.39 -13.61
N LYS A 156 -26.21 27.54 -13.63
CA LYS A 156 -27.67 27.62 -13.61
C LYS A 156 -28.30 26.97 -14.84
N VAL A 157 -27.75 27.22 -16.04
CA VAL A 157 -28.19 26.58 -17.29
C VAL A 157 -27.96 25.07 -17.25
N LEU A 158 -26.76 24.62 -16.81
CA LEU A 158 -26.43 23.20 -16.70
C LEU A 158 -27.32 22.45 -15.70
N LYS A 159 -27.71 23.11 -14.59
CA LYS A 159 -28.67 22.56 -13.63
C LYS A 159 -30.10 22.58 -14.14
N GLY A 160 -30.44 23.48 -15.05
CA GLY A 160 -31.75 23.57 -15.71
C GLY A 160 -32.02 22.42 -16.67
N ILE A 161 -30.98 21.88 -17.31
CA ILE A 161 -31.08 20.68 -18.15
C ILE A 161 -31.05 19.45 -17.24
N SER A 162 -32.22 18.88 -16.97
CA SER A 162 -32.36 17.71 -16.12
C SER A 162 -33.21 16.63 -16.76
N LEU A 163 -32.78 15.39 -16.60
CA LEU A 163 -33.53 14.18 -16.91
C LEU A 163 -33.94 13.52 -15.59
N ASN A 164 -35.22 13.22 -15.44
CA ASN A 164 -35.72 12.47 -14.30
C ASN A 164 -35.70 10.98 -14.64
N VAL A 165 -34.96 10.19 -13.87
CA VAL A 165 -34.87 8.73 -14.01
C VAL A 165 -35.32 8.11 -12.70
N GLY A 166 -36.58 7.64 -12.66
CA GLY A 166 -37.20 7.16 -11.43
C GLY A 166 -37.25 8.25 -10.35
N SER A 167 -36.64 8.00 -9.19
CA SER A 167 -36.51 8.95 -8.09
C SER A 167 -35.30 9.89 -8.21
N TYR A 168 -34.42 9.69 -9.20
CA TYR A 168 -33.19 10.46 -9.34
C TYR A 168 -33.33 11.54 -10.41
N LYS A 169 -32.97 12.78 -10.03
CA LYS A 169 -32.88 13.91 -10.97
C LYS A 169 -31.43 14.04 -11.45
N ILE A 170 -31.16 13.56 -12.65
CA ILE A 170 -29.84 13.63 -13.28
C ILE A 170 -29.76 14.96 -14.03
N THR A 171 -28.96 15.89 -13.51
CA THR A 171 -28.70 17.17 -14.18
C THR A 171 -27.47 17.08 -15.07
N LEU A 172 -27.39 17.89 -16.13
CA LEU A 172 -26.17 17.96 -16.93
C LEU A 172 -24.97 18.40 -16.10
N PHE A 173 -25.18 19.28 -15.11
CA PHE A 173 -24.18 19.65 -14.12
C PHE A 173 -23.65 18.43 -13.36
N SER A 174 -24.52 17.59 -12.79
CA SER A 174 -24.10 16.39 -12.05
C SER A 174 -23.36 15.38 -12.94
N VAL A 175 -23.66 15.31 -14.23
CA VAL A 175 -22.91 14.44 -15.16
C VAL A 175 -21.48 14.97 -15.36
N VAL A 176 -21.33 16.28 -15.60
CA VAL A 176 -20.00 16.89 -15.75
C VAL A 176 -19.19 16.77 -14.47
N GLU A 177 -19.81 17.07 -13.32
CA GLU A 177 -19.21 16.91 -11.99
C GLU A 177 -18.77 15.46 -11.75
N SER A 178 -19.62 14.50 -12.10
CA SER A 178 -19.29 13.07 -11.99
C SER A 178 -18.04 12.71 -12.80
N VAL A 179 -17.99 13.12 -14.07
CA VAL A 179 -16.84 12.83 -14.94
C VAL A 179 -15.56 13.43 -14.38
N LEU A 180 -15.61 14.66 -13.84
CA LEU A 180 -14.46 15.31 -13.21
C LEU A 180 -14.01 14.57 -11.95
N VAL A 181 -14.95 14.21 -11.06
CA VAL A 181 -14.64 13.47 -9.81
C VAL A 181 -14.05 12.10 -10.13
N PHE A 182 -14.66 11.34 -11.05
CA PHE A 182 -14.12 10.05 -11.49
C PHE A 182 -12.72 10.20 -12.07
N THR A 183 -12.52 11.17 -12.96
CA THR A 183 -11.22 11.43 -13.58
C THR A 183 -10.15 11.73 -12.51
N PHE A 184 -10.49 12.58 -11.54
CA PHE A 184 -9.58 12.98 -10.48
C PHE A 184 -9.25 11.82 -9.52
N VAL A 185 -10.25 11.07 -9.06
CA VAL A 185 -10.07 9.94 -8.15
C VAL A 185 -9.27 8.81 -8.82
N PHE A 186 -9.57 8.48 -10.07
CA PHE A 186 -8.82 7.47 -10.82
C PHE A 186 -7.39 7.93 -11.15
N TRP A 187 -7.17 9.23 -11.33
CA TRP A 187 -5.83 9.81 -11.47
C TRP A 187 -4.99 9.63 -10.20
N ILE A 188 -5.57 9.90 -9.01
CA ILE A 188 -4.91 9.62 -7.72
C ILE A 188 -4.65 8.12 -7.57
N ALA A 189 -5.60 7.26 -7.91
CA ALA A 189 -5.44 5.81 -7.85
C ALA A 189 -4.29 5.33 -8.76
N ALA A 190 -4.18 5.87 -9.98
CA ALA A 190 -3.11 5.56 -10.92
C ALA A 190 -1.73 5.97 -10.38
N LEU A 191 -1.62 7.15 -9.75
CA LEU A 191 -0.40 7.59 -9.06
C LEU A 191 0.03 6.60 -7.98
N LEU A 192 -0.92 6.17 -7.15
CA LEU A 192 -0.67 5.26 -6.04
C LEU A 192 -0.20 3.89 -6.55
N VAL A 193 -0.84 3.37 -7.61
CA VAL A 193 -0.45 2.10 -8.25
C VAL A 193 0.96 2.18 -8.82
N GLU A 194 1.29 3.22 -9.58
CA GLU A 194 2.64 3.35 -10.14
C GLU A 194 3.69 3.52 -9.04
N PHE A 195 3.39 4.26 -7.98
CA PHE A 195 4.28 4.41 -6.83
C PHE A 195 4.63 3.07 -6.19
N VAL A 196 3.62 2.24 -5.92
CA VAL A 196 3.84 0.92 -5.31
C VAL A 196 4.51 -0.03 -6.28
N LYS A 197 4.14 -0.01 -7.57
CA LYS A 197 4.76 -0.82 -8.62
C LYS A 197 6.27 -0.58 -8.69
N LYS A 198 6.72 0.69 -8.69
CA LYS A 198 8.16 1.00 -8.74
C LYS A 198 8.88 0.58 -7.47
N LYS A 199 8.29 0.83 -6.29
CA LYS A 199 8.83 0.35 -5.01
C LYS A 199 9.01 -1.17 -5.00
N LEU A 200 8.04 -1.90 -5.56
CA LEU A 200 8.10 -3.36 -5.67
C LEU A 200 9.16 -3.82 -6.68
N GLN A 201 9.29 -3.14 -7.82
CA GLN A 201 10.29 -3.44 -8.84
C GLN A 201 11.73 -3.27 -8.33
N MET A 202 11.98 -2.26 -7.49
CA MET A 202 13.28 -2.02 -6.85
C MET A 202 13.69 -3.11 -5.85
N SER A 203 12.76 -3.94 -5.38
CA SER A 203 13.09 -5.04 -4.47
C SER A 203 13.84 -6.16 -5.21
N LYS A 204 15.09 -6.43 -4.82
CA LYS A 204 15.87 -7.57 -5.33
C LYS A 204 15.45 -8.92 -4.75
N LYS A 205 14.65 -8.93 -3.67
CA LYS A 205 14.27 -10.15 -2.92
C LYS A 205 13.02 -10.85 -3.47
N ILE A 206 12.29 -10.22 -4.39
CA ILE A 206 10.99 -10.71 -4.87
C ILE A 206 11.17 -11.18 -6.32
N ASN A 207 10.65 -12.35 -6.64
CA ASN A 207 10.74 -12.93 -7.98
C ASN A 207 9.85 -12.16 -8.98
N ALA A 208 10.18 -12.22 -10.27
CA ALA A 208 9.42 -11.50 -11.30
C ALA A 208 7.92 -11.85 -11.30
N SER A 209 7.59 -13.14 -11.16
CA SER A 209 6.20 -13.62 -11.13
C SER A 209 5.42 -13.11 -9.92
N GLU A 210 6.05 -13.08 -8.74
CA GLU A 210 5.46 -12.54 -7.50
C GLU A 210 5.19 -11.04 -7.63
N LYS A 211 6.11 -10.28 -8.26
CA LYS A 211 5.92 -8.86 -8.53
C LYS A 211 4.71 -8.61 -9.42
N VAL A 212 4.59 -9.36 -10.51
CA VAL A 212 3.48 -9.21 -11.46
C VAL A 212 2.15 -9.51 -10.78
N LEU A 213 2.08 -10.59 -9.99
CA LEU A 213 0.87 -10.96 -9.25
C LEU A 213 0.48 -9.86 -8.24
N ALA A 214 1.42 -9.40 -7.42
CA ALA A 214 1.18 -8.38 -6.42
C ALA A 214 0.74 -7.04 -7.03
N ILE A 215 1.36 -6.62 -8.14
CA ILE A 215 0.96 -5.39 -8.86
C ILE A 215 -0.47 -5.52 -9.42
N LYS A 216 -0.81 -6.67 -10.01
CA LYS A 216 -2.18 -6.90 -10.53
C LYS A 216 -3.22 -6.90 -9.41
N ALA A 217 -2.95 -7.60 -8.31
CA ALA A 217 -3.84 -7.65 -7.16
C ALA A 217 -4.06 -6.25 -6.54
N LEU A 218 -2.96 -5.51 -6.34
CA LEU A 218 -3.03 -4.15 -5.82
C LEU A 218 -3.76 -3.21 -6.77
N LYS A 219 -3.52 -3.31 -8.08
CA LYS A 219 -4.22 -2.51 -9.09
C LYS A 219 -5.73 -2.75 -9.00
N PHE A 220 -6.16 -4.01 -8.92
CA PHE A 220 -7.56 -4.36 -8.75
C PHE A 220 -8.15 -3.77 -7.46
N LEU A 221 -7.46 -3.90 -6.33
CA LEU A 221 -7.90 -3.34 -5.05
C LEU A 221 -8.01 -1.81 -5.05
N ILE A 222 -6.96 -1.10 -5.46
CA ILE A 222 -6.93 0.37 -5.46
C ILE A 222 -8.01 0.92 -6.40
N PHE A 223 -8.12 0.42 -7.64
CA PHE A 223 -9.14 0.90 -8.57
C PHE A 223 -10.56 0.53 -8.13
N GLY A 224 -10.76 -0.63 -7.50
CA GLY A 224 -12.04 -1.01 -6.91
C GLY A 224 -12.46 -0.03 -5.80
N ILE A 225 -11.58 0.24 -4.84
CA ILE A 225 -11.82 1.19 -3.74
C ILE A 225 -12.03 2.61 -4.29
N ALA A 226 -11.21 3.04 -5.26
CA ALA A 226 -11.34 4.33 -5.91
C ALA A 226 -12.70 4.50 -6.62
N GLY A 227 -13.19 3.44 -7.28
CA GLY A 227 -14.52 3.44 -7.89
C GLY A 227 -15.64 3.62 -6.87
N LEU A 228 -15.60 2.85 -5.77
CA LEU A 228 -16.59 2.97 -4.69
C LEU A 228 -16.57 4.35 -4.04
N TYR A 229 -15.38 4.89 -3.82
CA TYR A 229 -15.20 6.23 -3.25
C TYR A 229 -15.70 7.33 -4.20
N ALA A 230 -15.43 7.22 -5.51
CA ALA A 230 -15.93 8.15 -6.51
C ALA A 230 -17.47 8.17 -6.56
N LEU A 231 -18.12 7.00 -6.49
CA LEU A 231 -19.58 6.91 -6.41
C LEU A 231 -20.13 7.63 -5.17
N ASN A 232 -19.49 7.45 -4.02
CA ASN A 232 -19.88 8.11 -2.77
C ASN A 232 -19.77 9.65 -2.88
N LEU A 233 -18.67 10.17 -3.45
CA LEU A 233 -18.45 11.62 -3.62
C LEU A 233 -19.52 12.31 -4.48
N ILE A 234 -20.11 11.59 -5.43
CA ILE A 234 -21.16 12.10 -6.33
C ILE A 234 -22.56 11.98 -5.68
N GLY A 235 -22.64 11.41 -4.47
CA GLY A 235 -23.88 11.24 -3.73
C GLY A 235 -24.70 10.02 -4.18
N ILE A 236 -24.09 9.06 -4.88
CA ILE A 236 -24.74 7.78 -5.17
C ILE A 236 -24.71 6.92 -3.91
N ASP A 237 -25.88 6.42 -3.51
CA ASP A 237 -25.99 5.52 -2.36
C ASP A 237 -25.30 4.19 -2.67
N ILE A 238 -24.13 3.99 -2.06
CA ILE A 238 -23.34 2.76 -2.20
C ILE A 238 -23.76 1.67 -1.22
N THR A 239 -24.75 1.90 -0.36
CA THR A 239 -25.13 0.95 0.72
C THR A 239 -25.40 -0.45 0.18
N THR A 240 -26.15 -0.56 -0.93
CA THR A 240 -26.43 -1.85 -1.58
C THR A 240 -25.15 -2.55 -2.06
N ILE A 241 -24.23 -1.79 -2.65
CA ILE A 241 -22.93 -2.31 -3.11
C ILE A 241 -22.07 -2.70 -1.90
N THR A 242 -22.11 -1.94 -0.81
CA THR A 242 -21.39 -2.24 0.42
C THR A 242 -21.90 -3.53 1.06
N VAL A 243 -23.22 -3.76 1.10
CA VAL A 243 -23.81 -5.01 1.61
C VAL A 243 -23.38 -6.21 0.74
N LEU A 244 -23.49 -6.09 -0.59
CA LEU A 244 -23.04 -7.15 -1.51
C LEU A 244 -21.53 -7.40 -1.40
N SER A 245 -20.74 -6.34 -1.30
CA SER A 245 -19.29 -6.40 -1.11
C SER A 245 -18.93 -7.02 0.23
N GLY A 246 -19.76 -6.82 1.27
CA GLY A 246 -19.66 -7.49 2.56
C GLY A 246 -19.86 -9.00 2.42
N ALA A 247 -20.89 -9.44 1.69
CA ALA A 247 -21.12 -10.87 1.43
C ALA A 247 -19.98 -11.52 0.63
N ILE A 248 -19.48 -10.83 -0.42
CA ILE A 248 -18.29 -11.28 -1.17
C ILE A 248 -17.07 -11.33 -0.25
N GLY A 249 -16.89 -10.33 0.61
CA GLY A 249 -15.81 -10.25 1.59
C GLY A 249 -15.85 -11.40 2.59
N LEU A 250 -17.02 -11.78 3.08
CA LEU A 250 -17.20 -12.96 3.94
C LEU A 250 -16.83 -14.25 3.18
N GLY A 251 -17.28 -14.41 1.94
CA GLY A 251 -16.94 -15.56 1.11
C GLY A 251 -15.43 -15.68 0.86
N LEU A 252 -14.76 -14.57 0.54
CA LEU A 252 -13.30 -14.50 0.42
C LEU A 252 -12.60 -14.78 1.76
N GLY A 253 -13.14 -14.28 2.87
CA GLY A 253 -12.63 -14.50 4.22
C GLY A 253 -12.63 -15.99 4.58
N PHE A 254 -13.75 -16.69 4.34
CA PHE A 254 -13.82 -18.14 4.54
C PHE A 254 -12.86 -18.90 3.61
N GLY A 255 -12.72 -18.48 2.35
CA GLY A 255 -11.76 -19.10 1.42
C GLY A 255 -10.29 -18.91 1.82
N LEU A 256 -9.95 -17.77 2.43
CA LEU A 256 -8.60 -17.44 2.87
C LEU A 256 -8.29 -17.89 4.31
N GLN A 257 -9.29 -18.37 5.05
CA GLN A 257 -9.18 -18.70 6.48
C GLN A 257 -7.97 -19.60 6.77
N LYS A 258 -7.77 -20.66 6.00
CA LYS A 258 -6.65 -21.61 6.21
C LYS A 258 -5.28 -20.96 5.96
N ILE A 259 -5.18 -20.06 4.98
CA ILE A 259 -3.92 -19.36 4.67
C ILE A 259 -3.57 -18.41 5.82
N VAL A 260 -4.56 -17.62 6.28
CA VAL A 260 -4.39 -16.68 7.39
C VAL A 260 -4.06 -17.43 8.67
N SER A 261 -4.76 -18.52 8.96
CA SER A 261 -4.53 -19.39 10.11
C SER A 261 -3.08 -19.89 10.17
N ASN A 262 -2.56 -20.47 9.08
CA ASN A 262 -1.16 -20.90 9.02
C ASN A 262 -0.15 -19.75 9.19
N PHE A 263 -0.47 -18.57 8.66
CA PHE A 263 0.38 -17.40 8.83
C PHE A 263 0.45 -16.93 10.27
N ILE A 264 -0.71 -16.78 10.93
CA ILE A 264 -0.80 -16.39 12.33
C ILE A 264 -0.17 -17.44 13.24
N SER A 265 -0.43 -18.72 13.01
CA SER A 265 0.23 -19.81 13.74
C SER A 265 1.75 -19.76 13.58
N GLY A 266 2.27 -19.42 12.40
CA GLY A 266 3.71 -19.22 12.19
C GLY A 266 4.29 -18.09 13.05
N ILE A 267 3.58 -16.95 13.14
CA ILE A 267 3.99 -15.84 14.02
C ILE A 267 3.98 -16.27 15.49
N ILE A 268 2.94 -16.98 15.93
CA ILE A 268 2.82 -17.47 17.31
C ILE A 268 3.98 -18.41 17.65
N LEU A 269 4.28 -19.39 16.79
CA LEU A 269 5.41 -20.32 16.97
C LEU A 269 6.74 -19.58 17.15
N LEU A 270 6.97 -18.51 16.38
CA LEU A 270 8.19 -17.68 16.48
C LEU A 270 8.26 -16.86 17.78
N LEU A 271 7.12 -16.34 18.25
CA LEU A 271 7.04 -15.54 19.46
C LEU A 271 7.18 -16.39 20.72
N ASP A 272 6.42 -17.49 20.78
CA ASP A 272 6.42 -18.40 21.94
C ASP A 272 7.68 -19.26 21.98
N LYS A 273 8.38 -19.39 20.85
CA LYS A 273 9.58 -20.23 20.69
C LYS A 273 9.35 -21.67 21.17
N SER A 274 8.13 -22.18 21.02
CA SER A 274 7.72 -23.54 21.38
C SER A 274 8.43 -24.60 20.53
N ILE A 275 8.82 -24.23 19.32
CA ILE A 275 9.60 -25.04 18.38
C ILE A 275 10.65 -24.12 17.73
N LYS A 276 11.92 -24.54 17.73
CA LYS A 276 13.04 -23.79 17.14
C LYS A 276 13.76 -24.62 16.08
N PRO A 277 14.44 -23.96 15.11
CA PRO A 277 15.40 -24.64 14.26
C PRO A 277 16.44 -25.39 15.11
N GLY A 278 16.61 -26.68 14.84
CA GLY A 278 17.47 -27.59 15.60
C GLY A 278 16.72 -28.55 16.52
N ASP A 279 15.50 -28.22 16.95
CA ASP A 279 14.72 -29.08 17.84
C ASP A 279 14.34 -30.40 17.15
N ILE A 280 14.37 -31.50 17.91
CA ILE A 280 13.88 -32.80 17.47
C ILE A 280 12.42 -32.92 17.93
N ILE A 281 11.51 -33.09 16.97
CA ILE A 281 10.08 -33.15 17.24
C ILE A 281 9.44 -34.41 16.67
N ALA A 282 8.43 -34.91 17.37
CA ALA A 282 7.51 -35.92 16.89
C ALA A 282 6.12 -35.31 16.68
N PHE A 283 5.54 -35.54 15.51
CA PHE A 283 4.22 -35.04 15.11
C PHE A 283 3.46 -36.13 14.36
N GLY A 284 2.45 -36.72 15.00
CA GLY A 284 1.78 -37.92 14.48
C GLY A 284 2.81 -39.04 14.24
N ASP A 285 2.86 -39.58 13.02
CA ASP A 285 3.84 -40.61 12.63
C ASP A 285 5.17 -40.03 12.13
N SER A 286 5.30 -38.69 12.08
CA SER A 286 6.51 -38.02 11.58
C SER A 286 7.45 -37.70 12.72
N PHE A 287 8.71 -38.12 12.62
CA PHE A 287 9.78 -37.81 13.57
C PHE A 287 10.97 -37.22 12.82
N GLY A 288 11.51 -36.10 13.32
CA GLY A 288 12.67 -35.48 12.68
C GLY A 288 13.10 -34.15 13.29
N GLN A 289 14.18 -33.61 12.75
CA GLN A 289 14.76 -32.35 13.20
C GLN A 289 14.15 -31.17 12.44
N VAL A 290 13.78 -30.11 13.17
CA VAL A 290 13.30 -28.85 12.60
C VAL A 290 14.44 -28.13 11.88
N LYS A 291 14.31 -27.91 10.58
CA LYS A 291 15.30 -27.19 9.77
C LYS A 291 14.96 -25.72 9.67
N ASN A 292 13.78 -25.41 9.16
CA ASN A 292 13.35 -24.05 8.85
C ASN A 292 11.91 -23.80 9.34
N LEU A 293 11.68 -22.61 9.89
CA LEU A 293 10.36 -22.07 10.18
C LEU A 293 10.00 -21.09 9.06
N GLU A 294 9.00 -21.45 8.25
CA GLU A 294 8.51 -20.61 7.15
C GLU A 294 7.17 -19.96 7.53
N ALA A 295 6.76 -18.96 6.75
CA ALA A 295 5.54 -18.20 7.04
C ALA A 295 4.26 -19.06 7.09
N ARG A 296 4.22 -20.23 6.43
CA ARG A 296 3.02 -21.08 6.35
C ARG A 296 3.23 -22.54 6.79
N TYR A 297 4.47 -22.98 6.96
CA TYR A 297 4.81 -24.34 7.32
C TYR A 297 6.15 -24.39 8.07
N VAL A 298 6.39 -25.49 8.77
CA VAL A 298 7.69 -25.85 9.30
C VAL A 298 8.24 -27.02 8.49
N SER A 299 9.52 -26.93 8.12
CA SER A 299 10.22 -28.04 7.46
C SER A 299 10.95 -28.85 8.51
N ILE A 300 10.59 -30.13 8.63
CA ILE A 300 11.36 -31.11 9.39
C ILE A 300 12.11 -32.03 8.42
N GLU A 301 13.29 -32.50 8.84
CA GLU A 301 14.07 -33.50 8.13
C GLU A 301 14.03 -34.79 8.95
N ALA A 302 13.43 -35.83 8.37
CA ALA A 302 13.36 -37.15 8.97
C ALA A 302 14.72 -37.85 8.91
N LEU A 303 14.88 -38.91 9.70
CA LEU A 303 16.13 -39.70 9.77
C LEU A 303 16.49 -40.35 8.42
N ASP A 304 15.50 -40.61 7.56
CA ASP A 304 15.70 -41.15 6.21
C ASP A 304 16.03 -40.07 5.15
N GLY A 305 16.26 -38.83 5.58
CA GLY A 305 16.61 -37.69 4.72
C GLY A 305 15.43 -37.05 4.01
N LYS A 306 14.18 -37.50 4.24
CA LYS A 306 13.00 -36.85 3.66
C LYS A 306 12.70 -35.53 4.36
N LYS A 307 12.36 -34.52 3.58
CA LYS A 307 11.83 -33.24 4.10
C LYS A 307 10.31 -33.30 4.18
N ILE A 308 9.78 -33.19 5.38
CA ILE A 308 8.33 -33.18 5.64
C ILE A 308 7.92 -31.74 5.96
N LEU A 309 6.90 -31.24 5.28
CA LEU A 309 6.39 -29.89 5.44
C LEU A 309 5.09 -29.93 6.24
N ILE A 310 5.14 -29.47 7.49
CA ILE A 310 3.99 -29.47 8.39
C ILE A 310 3.38 -28.06 8.41
N PRO A 311 2.10 -27.89 8.05
CA PRO A 311 1.41 -26.59 8.16
C PRO A 311 1.49 -26.04 9.59
N ASN A 312 1.79 -24.76 9.73
CA ASN A 312 1.99 -24.13 11.06
C ASN A 312 0.77 -24.30 11.97
N GLU A 313 -0.45 -24.25 11.40
CA GLU A 313 -1.69 -24.43 12.17
C GLU A 313 -1.71 -25.78 12.89
N PHE A 314 -1.19 -26.84 12.28
CA PHE A 314 -1.20 -28.18 12.86
C PHE A 314 -0.29 -28.30 14.08
N LEU A 315 0.83 -27.57 14.12
CA LEU A 315 1.74 -27.55 15.26
C LEU A 315 1.21 -26.77 16.46
N ILE A 316 0.25 -25.86 16.24
CA ILE A 316 -0.42 -25.11 17.30
C ILE A 316 -1.68 -25.83 17.80
N THR A 317 -2.41 -26.49 16.90
CA THR A 317 -3.73 -27.07 17.22
C THR A 317 -3.67 -28.51 17.71
N ASN A 318 -2.61 -29.25 17.41
CA ASN A 318 -2.44 -30.65 17.83
C ASN A 318 -1.26 -30.78 18.80
N GLN A 319 -1.23 -31.90 19.52
CA GLN A 319 -0.11 -32.25 20.40
C GLN A 319 1.16 -32.47 19.57
N VAL A 320 2.26 -31.84 20.01
CA VAL A 320 3.60 -32.00 19.46
C VAL A 320 4.52 -32.42 20.60
N GLU A 321 5.29 -33.49 20.40
CA GLU A 321 6.32 -33.87 21.36
C GLU A 321 7.63 -33.24 20.94
N ASN A 322 8.18 -32.36 21.76
CA ASN A 322 9.48 -31.75 21.52
C ASN A 322 10.50 -32.40 22.46
N TRP A 323 11.41 -33.18 21.89
CA TRP A 323 12.41 -33.99 22.58
C TRP A 323 13.64 -33.18 23.01
N SER A 324 13.76 -31.94 22.53
CA SER A 324 14.88 -31.03 22.83
C SER A 324 14.42 -29.75 23.53
N PHE A 325 13.17 -29.71 24.02
CA PHE A 325 12.61 -28.50 24.61
C PHE A 325 13.15 -28.24 26.03
N GLY A 326 13.99 -27.22 26.17
CA GLY A 326 14.51 -26.75 27.45
C GLY A 326 15.75 -27.50 27.96
N ASN A 327 15.95 -28.76 27.55
CA ASN A 327 17.19 -29.51 27.76
C ASN A 327 17.36 -30.55 26.63
N ASN A 328 18.59 -30.78 26.16
CA ASN A 328 18.88 -31.79 25.14
C ASN A 328 18.91 -33.23 25.69
N ARG A 329 18.77 -33.39 27.01
CA ARG A 329 18.80 -34.71 27.63
C ARG A 329 17.56 -35.52 27.27
N VAL A 330 17.77 -36.68 26.67
CA VAL A 330 16.71 -37.62 26.33
C VAL A 330 16.87 -38.92 27.10
N CYS A 331 15.75 -39.46 27.61
CA CYS A 331 15.72 -40.75 28.26
C CYS A 331 15.33 -41.84 27.26
N MET A 332 16.27 -42.70 26.91
CA MET A 332 16.03 -43.87 26.07
C MET A 332 15.56 -45.05 26.92
N GLY A 333 14.50 -45.72 26.48
CA GLY A 333 14.03 -46.98 27.05
C GLY A 333 14.41 -48.15 26.15
N ILE A 334 15.27 -49.04 26.63
CA ILE A 334 15.72 -50.24 25.91
C ILE A 334 15.00 -51.45 26.51
N PRO A 335 14.04 -52.06 25.79
CA PRO A 335 13.34 -53.26 26.27
C PRO A 335 14.24 -54.49 26.16
N VAL A 336 14.29 -55.29 27.22
CA VAL A 336 15.07 -56.54 27.29
C VAL A 336 14.17 -57.63 27.88
N GLY A 337 13.96 -58.71 27.11
CA GLY A 337 13.24 -59.90 27.58
C GLY A 337 14.22 -60.92 28.14
N VAL A 338 13.98 -61.42 29.36
CA VAL A 338 14.83 -62.44 30.00
C VAL A 338 14.04 -63.67 30.41
N SER A 339 14.69 -64.83 30.46
CA SER A 339 14.01 -66.08 30.85
C SER A 339 13.58 -66.06 32.31
N TYR A 340 12.48 -66.75 32.64
CA TYR A 340 12.00 -66.92 34.02
C TYR A 340 12.96 -67.72 34.91
N GLN A 341 13.90 -68.46 34.31
CA GLN A 341 14.86 -69.29 35.02
C GLN A 341 16.08 -68.51 35.51
N GLU A 342 16.23 -67.25 35.09
CA GLU A 342 17.39 -66.41 35.40
C GLU A 342 17.19 -65.60 36.69
N ASP A 343 18.31 -65.22 37.31
CA ASP A 343 18.31 -64.29 38.44
C ASP A 343 18.14 -62.85 37.96
N ILE A 344 16.94 -62.30 38.18
CA ILE A 344 16.53 -60.97 37.74
C ILE A 344 17.40 -59.88 38.39
N GLU A 345 17.78 -60.01 39.65
CA GLU A 345 18.57 -58.97 40.33
C GLU A 345 19.97 -58.91 39.76
N LYS A 346 20.59 -60.07 39.51
CA LYS A 346 21.89 -60.14 38.84
C LYS A 346 21.84 -59.55 37.43
N ILE A 347 20.76 -59.78 36.69
CA ILE A 347 20.56 -59.21 35.35
C ILE A 347 20.41 -57.69 35.41
N LYS A 348 19.62 -57.16 36.35
CA LYS A 348 19.49 -55.71 36.54
C LYS A 348 20.84 -55.05 36.82
N GLU A 349 21.65 -55.65 37.72
CA GLU A 349 22.99 -55.16 38.03
C GLU A 349 23.89 -55.14 36.80
N MET A 350 23.90 -56.22 36.01
CA MET A 350 24.67 -56.28 34.76
C MET A 350 24.22 -55.22 33.74
N MET A 351 22.91 -55.03 33.56
CA MET A 351 22.37 -54.02 32.65
C MET A 351 22.75 -52.59 33.07
N ILE A 352 22.74 -52.30 34.37
CA ILE A 352 23.17 -50.99 34.91
C ILE A 352 24.69 -50.81 34.74
N ASP A 353 25.48 -51.85 35.02
CA ASP A 353 26.96 -51.81 34.88
C ASP A 353 27.38 -51.57 33.43
N ILE A 354 26.74 -52.26 32.47
CA ILE A 354 26.99 -52.04 31.04
C ILE A 354 26.59 -50.62 30.63
N ALA A 355 25.41 -50.15 31.03
CA ALA A 355 24.95 -48.81 30.70
C ALA A 355 25.85 -47.71 31.29
N SER A 356 26.30 -47.89 32.53
CA SER A 356 27.16 -46.92 33.24
C SER A 356 28.59 -46.86 32.68
N LYS A 357 29.03 -47.89 31.97
CA LYS A 357 30.35 -47.91 31.29
C LYS A 357 30.33 -47.23 29.92
N ASN A 358 29.15 -46.95 29.35
CA ASN A 358 29.04 -46.25 28.07
C ASN A 358 29.24 -44.74 28.28
N THR A 359 30.18 -44.15 27.53
CA THR A 359 30.53 -42.72 27.61
C THR A 359 29.40 -41.78 27.18
N GLU A 360 28.42 -42.25 26.42
CA GLU A 360 27.28 -41.45 25.95
C GLU A 360 26.13 -41.39 26.98
N VAL A 361 26.15 -42.28 27.99
CA VAL A 361 25.13 -42.34 29.04
C VAL A 361 25.52 -41.39 30.17
N LEU A 362 24.59 -40.54 30.56
CA LEU A 362 24.74 -39.62 31.67
C LEU A 362 24.80 -40.38 33.00
N SER A 363 25.76 -39.97 33.83
CA SER A 363 25.91 -40.46 35.21
C SER A 363 24.91 -39.81 36.18
N ASP A 364 24.37 -38.64 35.83
CA ASP A 364 23.29 -37.97 36.55
C ASP A 364 22.22 -37.41 35.58
N PRO A 365 21.00 -37.98 35.57
CA PRO A 365 20.52 -39.10 36.38
C PRO A 365 21.08 -40.47 35.93
N PRO A 366 21.39 -41.39 36.88
CA PRO A 366 22.00 -42.68 36.55
C PRO A 366 21.03 -43.62 35.84
N PRO A 367 21.54 -44.59 35.04
CA PRO A 367 20.70 -45.58 34.38
C PRO A 367 19.95 -46.45 35.40
N ARG A 368 18.70 -46.79 35.07
CA ARG A 368 17.84 -47.60 35.93
C ARG A 368 17.14 -48.68 35.13
N VAL A 369 16.96 -49.85 35.72
CA VAL A 369 16.21 -50.95 35.11
C VAL A 369 14.87 -51.12 35.80
N PHE A 370 13.80 -51.15 35.02
CA PHE A 370 12.45 -51.34 35.50
C PHE A 370 11.92 -52.69 35.03
N LEU A 371 11.32 -53.44 35.95
CA LEU A 371 10.48 -54.58 35.57
C LEU A 371 9.17 -54.03 35.00
N ARG A 372 8.86 -54.37 33.74
CA ARG A 372 7.69 -53.86 33.03
C ARG A 372 6.50 -54.80 33.10
N ALA A 373 6.74 -56.07 32.78
CA ALA A 373 5.69 -57.08 32.73
C ALA A 373 6.28 -58.48 32.82
N PHE A 374 5.44 -59.42 33.25
CA PHE A 374 5.68 -60.85 33.10
C PHE A 374 4.96 -61.29 31.82
N GLY A 375 5.72 -61.56 30.75
CA GLY A 375 5.19 -61.99 29.45
C GLY A 375 5.00 -63.51 29.36
N GLU A 376 4.50 -63.99 28.21
CA GLU A 376 4.17 -65.41 28.02
C GLU A 376 5.40 -66.34 28.11
N SER A 377 6.58 -65.86 27.76
CA SER A 377 7.83 -66.64 27.78
C SER A 377 9.05 -65.88 28.31
N THR A 378 8.89 -64.59 28.63
CA THR A 378 9.96 -63.73 29.13
C THR A 378 9.48 -62.82 30.25
N ILE A 379 10.38 -62.49 31.15
CA ILE A 379 10.27 -61.37 32.08
C ILE A 379 10.77 -60.13 31.32
N ASN A 380 9.89 -59.14 31.13
CA ASN A 380 10.19 -57.94 30.35
C ASN A 380 10.76 -56.87 31.27
N LEU A 381 12.05 -56.58 31.08
CA LEU A 381 12.78 -55.50 31.72
C LEU A 381 12.91 -54.32 30.74
N GLU A 382 13.04 -53.10 31.25
CA GLU A 382 13.39 -51.92 30.45
C GLU A 382 14.52 -51.16 31.12
N LEU A 383 15.65 -51.04 30.43
CA LEU A 383 16.74 -50.16 30.82
C LEU A 383 16.42 -48.75 30.38
N ARG A 384 16.33 -47.81 31.32
CA ARG A 384 16.22 -46.39 31.06
C ARG A 384 17.55 -45.71 31.30
N ALA A 385 18.11 -45.11 30.26
CA ALA A 385 19.36 -44.38 30.30
C ALA A 385 19.16 -42.98 29.71
N TRP A 386 19.75 -41.97 30.35
CA TRP A 386 19.71 -40.61 29.84
C TRP A 386 20.97 -40.33 29.02
N ILE A 387 20.83 -39.66 27.89
CA ILE A 387 21.94 -39.23 27.01
C ILE A 387 21.90 -37.71 26.83
N GLU A 388 23.01 -37.09 26.43
CA GLU A 388 23.13 -35.62 26.34
C GLU A 388 22.60 -35.03 25.03
N ASP A 389 22.56 -35.81 23.95
CA ASP A 389 22.04 -35.41 22.63
C ASP A 389 21.16 -36.54 22.06
N PRO A 390 19.93 -36.27 21.57
CA PRO A 390 18.97 -37.28 21.13
C PRO A 390 19.33 -38.02 19.83
#